data_AF-A0A7R9E1V5-F1
#
_entry.id   AF-A0A7R9E1V5-F1
#
_cell.length_a   1.000
_cell.length_b   1.000
_cell.length_c   1.000
_cell.angle_alpha   90.00
_cell.angle_beta   90.00
_cell.angle_gamma   90.00
#
_symmetry.space_group_name_H-M   'P 1'
#
loop_
_entity.id
_entity.type
_entity.pdbx_description
1 polymer ?
#
loop_
_entity_poly.entity_id
_entity_poly.type
_entity_poly.pdbx_seq_one_letter_code
_entity_poly.pdbx_strand_id
1 'polypeptide(L)'
;MIIRNFVNSLRPRQIKGDKIGKDYLGNNYFEIPPNPQIGKRRVERWFTPKNPENFEQEIPAEWEAWLRGRRKDPPLEEEVMRNFAISQLKKKNAAEIEAREKSSNPKDFEVVEKEIKGMESFPKYDEYEVMPGKPRVRKS
;
A
#
# COMPACT_ATOMS: atom_id res chain seq x y z
N MET A 1 -23.85 36.72 -7.01
CA MET A 1 -23.21 37.46 -8.12
C MET A 1 -22.57 36.48 -9.11
N ILE A 2 -23.15 36.32 -10.30
CA ILE A 2 -22.65 35.41 -11.34
C ILE A 2 -21.25 35.80 -11.85
N ILE A 3 -20.98 37.10 -11.97
CA ILE A 3 -19.72 37.65 -12.52
C ILE A 3 -18.49 37.28 -11.65
N ARG A 4 -18.65 37.22 -10.33
CA ARG A 4 -17.54 36.92 -9.41
C ARG A 4 -17.07 35.46 -9.53
N ASN A 5 -18.01 34.53 -9.74
CA ASN A 5 -17.70 33.13 -9.98
C ASN A 5 -17.02 32.93 -11.35
N PHE A 6 -17.46 33.67 -12.37
CA PHE A 6 -16.85 33.66 -13.70
C PHE A 6 -15.39 34.16 -13.67
N VAL A 7 -15.11 35.30 -13.03
CA VAL A 7 -13.73 35.81 -12.87
C VAL A 7 -12.86 34.84 -12.06
N ASN A 8 -13.42 34.19 -11.03
CA ASN A 8 -12.69 33.18 -10.25
C ASN A 8 -12.34 31.93 -11.07
N SER A 9 -13.17 31.53 -12.05
CA SER A 9 -12.87 30.37 -12.91
C SER A 9 -11.69 30.59 -13.86
N LEU A 10 -11.32 31.84 -14.14
CA LEU A 10 -10.19 32.20 -15.00
C LEU A 10 -8.88 32.37 -14.23
N ARG A 11 -8.88 32.24 -12.90
CA ARG A 11 -7.66 32.35 -12.09
C ARG A 11 -6.76 31.13 -12.30
N PRO A 12 -5.44 31.33 -12.51
CA PRO A 12 -4.51 30.22 -12.66
C PRO A 12 -4.47 29.36 -11.40
N ARG A 13 -4.22 28.06 -11.58
CA ARG A 13 -4.04 27.14 -10.45
C ARG A 13 -2.79 27.54 -9.66
N GLN A 14 -2.89 27.47 -8.33
CA GLN A 14 -1.73 27.50 -7.45
C GLN A 14 -0.78 26.34 -7.81
N ILE A 15 0.46 26.67 -8.15
CA ILE A 15 1.51 25.70 -8.54
C ILE A 15 2.44 25.38 -7.35
N LYS A 16 2.55 26.32 -6.40
CA LYS A 16 3.42 26.18 -5.22
C LYS A 16 2.61 25.64 -4.04
N GLY A 17 3.08 24.54 -3.46
CA GLY A 17 2.52 23.94 -2.24
C GLY A 17 3.41 24.16 -1.05
N ASP A 18 2.87 23.89 0.13
CA ASP A 18 3.58 23.94 1.40
C ASP A 18 4.49 22.72 1.53
N LYS A 19 5.72 22.92 2.00
CA LYS A 19 6.67 21.82 2.22
C LYS A 19 6.28 21.07 3.49
N ILE A 20 5.87 19.82 3.35
CA ILE A 20 5.39 18.98 4.44
C ILE A 20 6.52 18.19 5.10
N GLY A 21 7.46 17.67 4.30
CA GLY A 21 8.53 16.86 4.85
C GLY A 21 9.52 16.36 3.81
N LYS A 22 10.43 15.52 4.29
CA LYS A 22 11.49 14.88 3.51
C LYS A 22 11.63 13.43 3.96
N ASP A 23 11.86 12.50 3.03
CA ASP A 23 12.14 11.10 3.37
C ASP A 23 13.64 10.81 3.52
N TYR A 24 13.96 9.57 3.90
CA TYR A 24 15.35 9.09 4.02
C TYR A 24 16.07 8.98 2.67
N LEU A 25 15.34 8.96 1.54
CA LEU A 25 15.90 8.94 0.18
C LEU A 25 16.25 10.35 -0.33
N GLY A 26 15.72 11.38 0.33
CA GLY A 26 15.97 12.78 0.03
C GLY A 26 14.92 13.46 -0.84
N ASN A 27 13.77 12.83 -1.05
CA ASN A 27 12.61 13.38 -1.74
C ASN A 27 11.92 14.42 -0.85
N ASN A 28 11.47 15.53 -1.45
CA ASN A 28 10.71 16.56 -0.75
C ASN A 28 9.23 16.45 -1.08
N TYR A 29 8.37 16.50 -0.07
CA TYR A 29 6.93 16.32 -0.21
C TYR A 29 6.19 17.64 -0.01
N PHE A 30 5.16 17.87 -0.83
CA PHE A 30 4.39 19.10 -0.88
C PHE A 30 2.90 18.85 -0.87
N GLU A 31 2.15 19.78 -0.30
CA GLU A 31 0.69 19.75 -0.23
C GLU A 31 0.09 21.12 -0.54
N ILE A 32 -1.01 21.15 -1.31
CA ILE A 32 -1.89 22.32 -1.40
C ILE A 32 -3.20 21.97 -0.69
N PRO A 33 -3.58 22.73 0.35
CA PRO A 33 -4.84 22.52 1.05
C PRO A 33 -6.04 22.82 0.14
N PRO A 34 -7.21 22.22 0.40
CA PRO A 34 -8.40 22.47 -0.39
C PRO A 34 -8.85 23.93 -0.18
N ASN A 35 -9.23 24.60 -1.27
CA ASN A 35 -9.82 25.93 -1.23
C ASN A 35 -11.23 25.90 -1.87
N PRO A 36 -12.29 25.70 -1.06
CA PRO A 36 -13.66 25.64 -1.55
C PRO A 36 -14.14 26.94 -2.23
N GLN A 37 -13.59 28.10 -1.87
CA GLN A 37 -13.99 29.39 -2.43
C GLN A 37 -13.67 29.52 -3.93
N ILE A 38 -12.65 28.80 -4.40
CA ILE A 38 -12.21 28.76 -5.80
C ILE A 38 -12.68 27.44 -6.48
N GLY A 39 -13.53 26.66 -5.81
CA GLY A 39 -14.00 25.36 -6.32
C GLY A 39 -12.98 24.22 -6.20
N LYS A 40 -11.82 24.45 -5.56
CA LYS A 40 -10.81 23.40 -5.29
C LYS A 40 -11.18 22.63 -4.03
N ARG A 41 -11.93 21.54 -4.19
CA ARG A 41 -12.40 20.73 -3.05
C ARG A 41 -11.43 19.62 -2.62
N ARG A 42 -10.43 19.30 -3.44
CA ARG A 42 -9.46 18.22 -3.17
C ARG A 42 -8.11 18.79 -2.81
N VAL A 43 -7.43 18.08 -1.91
CA VAL A 43 -6.03 18.28 -1.60
C VAL A 43 -5.19 17.83 -2.81
N GLU A 44 -4.21 18.64 -3.21
CA GLU A 44 -3.23 18.25 -4.23
C GLU A 44 -1.91 17.92 -3.53
N ARG A 45 -1.36 16.73 -3.76
CA ARG A 45 -0.12 16.24 -3.14
C ARG A 45 0.86 15.79 -4.22
N TRP A 46 2.13 16.15 -4.06
CA TRP A 46 3.19 15.71 -4.96
C TRP A 46 4.53 15.68 -4.23
N PHE A 47 5.54 15.14 -4.90
CA PHE A 47 6.90 15.16 -4.40
C PHE A 47 7.85 15.63 -5.50
N THR A 48 9.02 16.09 -5.08
CA THR A 48 10.15 16.37 -5.97
C THR A 48 11.27 15.40 -5.61
N PRO A 49 11.72 14.56 -6.58
CA PRO A 49 12.79 13.62 -6.34
C PRO A 49 14.10 14.36 -6.07
N LYS A 50 15.02 13.71 -5.36
CA LYS A 50 16.38 14.25 -5.16
C LYS A 50 17.13 14.37 -6.49
N ASN A 51 17.00 13.35 -7.34
CA ASN A 51 17.57 13.33 -8.67
C ASN A 51 16.42 13.41 -9.71
N PRO A 52 16.27 14.51 -10.46
CA PRO A 52 15.18 14.67 -11.42
C PRO A 52 15.26 13.71 -12.61
N GLU A 53 16.43 13.14 -12.90
CA GLU A 53 16.63 12.21 -14.03
C GLU A 53 16.29 10.76 -13.66
N ASN A 54 16.12 10.46 -12.37
CA ASN A 54 15.84 9.10 -11.91
C ASN A 54 14.32 8.86 -11.77
N PHE A 55 13.72 8.29 -12.81
CA PHE A 55 12.30 7.94 -12.83
C PHE A 55 11.98 6.60 -12.15
N GLU A 56 12.98 5.77 -11.87
CA GLU A 56 12.84 4.46 -11.22
C GLU A 56 13.03 4.53 -9.70
N GLN A 57 13.07 5.74 -9.14
CA GLN A 57 13.29 5.92 -7.72
C GLN A 57 12.12 5.33 -6.90
N GLU A 58 12.43 4.36 -6.05
CA GLU A 58 11.47 3.82 -5.10
C GLU A 58 11.01 4.90 -4.10
N ILE A 59 9.73 4.85 -3.74
CA ILE A 59 9.12 5.74 -2.75
C ILE A 59 8.82 4.93 -1.49
N PRO A 60 9.12 5.43 -0.27
CA PRO A 60 8.72 4.74 0.94
C PRO A 60 7.20 4.55 1.00
N ALA A 61 6.76 3.36 1.43
CA ALA A 61 5.35 2.97 1.38
C ALA A 61 4.43 3.93 2.18
N GLU A 62 4.95 4.51 3.25
CA GLU A 62 4.24 5.45 4.11
C GLU A 62 3.94 6.77 3.38
N TRP A 63 4.94 7.27 2.66
CA TRP A 63 4.82 8.47 1.83
C TRP A 63 3.97 8.23 0.59
N GLU A 64 4.06 7.05 -0.02
CA GLU A 64 3.21 6.64 -1.13
C GLU A 64 1.72 6.60 -0.72
N ALA A 65 1.43 6.05 0.47
CA ALA A 65 0.08 6.02 1.02
C ALA A 65 -0.49 7.42 1.28
N TRP A 66 0.34 8.35 1.75
CA TRP A 66 -0.04 9.76 1.93
C TRP A 66 -0.26 10.48 0.59
N LEU A 67 0.64 10.32 -0.39
CA LEU A 67 0.48 10.90 -1.74
C LEU A 67 -0.81 10.44 -2.42
N ARG A 68 -1.19 9.16 -2.26
CA ARG A 68 -2.43 8.61 -2.81
C ARG A 68 -3.69 8.96 -2.01
N GLY A 69 -3.56 9.70 -0.90
CA GLY A 69 -4.70 10.07 -0.07
C GLY A 69 -5.26 8.93 0.78
N ARG A 70 -4.55 7.80 0.92
CA ARG A 70 -4.94 6.72 1.85
C ARG A 70 -4.71 7.14 3.31
N ARG A 71 -3.69 7.96 3.55
CA ARG A 71 -3.43 8.63 4.84
C ARG A 71 -3.79 10.11 4.74
N LYS A 72 -4.41 10.67 5.78
CA LYS A 72 -4.68 12.12 5.88
C LYS A 72 -3.41 12.87 6.27
N ASP A 73 -2.78 12.43 7.35
CA ASP A 73 -1.59 13.05 7.92
C ASP A 73 -0.31 12.46 7.30
N PRO A 74 0.76 13.27 7.15
CA PRO A 74 2.05 12.79 6.69
C PRO A 74 2.65 11.79 7.68
N PRO A 75 3.50 10.87 7.21
CA PRO A 75 4.14 9.91 8.09
C PRO A 75 5.13 10.59 9.05
N LEU A 76 5.24 10.04 10.26
CA LEU A 76 6.21 10.49 11.26
C LEU A 76 7.60 9.93 10.94
N GLU A 77 8.65 10.72 11.16
CA GLU A 77 10.02 10.29 10.88
C GLU A 77 10.42 9.03 11.68
N GLU A 78 10.00 8.93 12.95
CA GLU A 78 10.24 7.73 13.76
C GLU A 78 9.51 6.48 13.25
N GLU A 79 8.31 6.62 12.66
CA GLU A 79 7.58 5.51 12.06
C GLU A 79 8.34 5.00 10.83
N VAL A 80 8.75 5.92 9.95
CA VAL A 80 9.50 5.61 8.74
C VAL A 80 10.81 4.90 9.07
N MET A 81 11.54 5.39 10.09
CA MET A 81 12.81 4.77 10.51
C MET A 81 12.62 3.36 11.09
N ARG A 82 11.56 3.14 11.88
CA ARG A 82 11.23 1.80 12.41
C ARG A 82 10.88 0.83 11.29
N ASN A 83 10.06 1.25 10.33
CA ASN A 83 9.67 0.41 9.20
C ASN A 83 10.87 0.10 8.29
N PHE A 84 11.77 1.07 8.11
CA PHE A 84 13.03 0.86 7.42
C PHE A 84 13.88 -0.22 8.12
N ALA A 85 14.05 -0.16 9.44
CA ALA A 85 14.78 -1.17 10.19
C ALA A 85 14.16 -2.58 10.03
N ILE A 86 12.83 -2.69 10.09
CA ILE A 86 12.10 -3.94 9.87
C ILE A 86 12.33 -4.46 8.44
N SER A 87 12.30 -3.59 7.43
CA SER A 87 12.55 -3.95 6.03
C SER A 87 13.97 -4.50 5.84
N GLN A 88 14.97 -3.85 6.43
CA GLN A 88 16.36 -4.31 6.38
C GLN A 88 16.53 -5.67 7.07
N LEU A 89 15.90 -5.87 8.22
CA LEU A 89 15.91 -7.15 8.92
C LEU A 89 15.30 -8.27 8.08
N LYS A 90 14.13 -8.03 7.48
CA LYS A 90 13.47 -9.00 6.59
C LYS A 90 14.33 -9.35 5.38
N LYS A 91 15.02 -8.36 4.80
CA LYS A 91 15.94 -8.58 3.67
C LYS A 91 17.09 -9.51 4.05
N LYS A 92 17.67 -9.34 5.25
CA LYS A 92 18.72 -10.23 5.77
C LYS A 92 18.19 -11.65 6.01
N ASN A 93 17.06 -11.77 6.72
CA ASN A 93 16.45 -13.06 7.01
C ASN A 93 16.08 -13.81 5.71
N ALA A 94 15.55 -13.11 4.71
CA ALA A 94 15.23 -13.69 3.41
C ALA A 94 16.49 -14.20 2.69
N ALA A 95 17.58 -13.44 2.71
CA ALA A 95 18.85 -13.87 2.12
C ALA A 95 19.46 -15.09 2.85
N GLU A 96 19.33 -15.16 4.17
CA GLU A 96 19.77 -16.31 4.97
C GLU A 96 18.94 -17.57 4.67
N ILE A 97 17.61 -17.42 4.56
CA ILE A 97 16.73 -18.52 4.17
C ILE A 97 17.05 -18.99 2.75
N GLU A 98 17.23 -18.08 1.80
CA GLU A 98 17.58 -18.40 0.41
C GLU A 98 18.94 -19.12 0.31
N ALA A 99 19.94 -18.67 1.09
CA ALA A 99 21.23 -19.34 1.16
C ALA A 99 21.10 -20.75 1.77
N ARG A 100 20.30 -20.89 2.84
CA ARG A 100 20.02 -22.18 3.47
C ARG A 100 19.32 -23.12 2.48
N GLU A 101 18.28 -22.66 1.80
CA GLU A 101 17.54 -23.43 0.79
C GLU A 101 18.43 -23.88 -0.37
N LYS A 102 19.34 -23.02 -0.86
CA LYS A 102 20.31 -23.40 -1.90
C LYS A 102 21.33 -24.45 -1.44
N SER A 103 21.66 -24.46 -0.15
CA SER A 103 22.65 -25.38 0.44
C SER A 103 22.05 -26.69 0.94
N SER A 104 20.76 -26.72 1.27
CA SER A 104 20.07 -27.92 1.75
C SER A 104 19.77 -28.84 0.57
N ASN A 105 19.94 -30.15 0.76
CA ASN A 105 19.46 -31.11 -0.24
C ASN A 105 17.92 -31.05 -0.27
N PRO A 106 17.27 -31.22 -1.43
CA PRO A 106 15.81 -31.25 -1.55
C PRO A 106 15.12 -32.38 -0.76
N LYS A 107 15.88 -33.23 -0.06
CA LYS A 107 15.40 -34.28 0.84
C LYS A 107 15.19 -33.81 2.30
N ASP A 108 15.76 -32.66 2.69
CA ASP A 108 15.71 -32.18 4.08
C ASP A 108 14.51 -31.26 4.35
N PHE A 109 13.86 -30.76 3.30
CA PHE A 109 12.51 -30.23 3.41
C PHE A 109 11.57 -31.43 3.39
N GLU A 110 10.98 -31.77 4.54
CA GLU A 110 9.70 -32.47 4.53
C GLU A 110 8.76 -31.62 3.70
N VAL A 111 8.60 -31.97 2.43
CA VAL A 111 7.45 -31.56 1.63
C VAL A 111 6.29 -32.14 2.41
N VAL A 112 5.69 -31.34 3.29
CA VAL A 112 4.35 -31.61 3.78
C VAL A 112 3.55 -31.73 2.50
N GLU A 113 3.27 -32.96 2.07
CA GLU A 113 2.47 -33.24 0.90
C GLU A 113 1.18 -32.47 1.13
N LYS A 114 1.05 -31.33 0.45
CA LYS A 114 -0.19 -30.59 0.45
C LYS A 114 -1.14 -31.50 -0.29
N GLU A 115 -1.87 -32.34 0.46
CA GLU A 115 -2.98 -33.10 -0.09
C GLU A 115 -3.77 -32.12 -0.96
N ILE A 116 -3.80 -32.35 -2.27
CA ILE A 116 -4.54 -31.54 -3.21
C ILE A 116 -6.02 -31.88 -2.97
N LYS A 117 -6.54 -31.47 -1.81
CA LYS A 117 -7.97 -31.55 -1.52
C LYS A 117 -8.61 -30.54 -2.46
N GLY A 118 -9.37 -31.03 -3.43
CA GLY A 118 -10.11 -30.20 -4.37
C GLY A 118 -11.19 -29.36 -3.67
N MET A 119 -12.32 -29.12 -4.34
CA MET A 119 -13.45 -28.38 -3.74
C MET A 119 -14.02 -29.02 -2.45
N GLU A 120 -13.58 -30.22 -2.08
CA GLU A 120 -13.92 -30.89 -0.82
C GLU A 120 -12.99 -30.56 0.37
N SER A 121 -11.98 -29.71 0.16
CA SER A 121 -11.04 -29.25 1.20
C SER A 121 -11.67 -28.37 2.27
N PHE A 122 -12.82 -27.76 1.97
CA PHE A 122 -13.48 -26.83 2.88
C PHE A 122 -14.19 -27.59 4.01
N PRO A 123 -14.14 -27.07 5.26
CA PRO A 123 -14.89 -27.64 6.38
C PRO A 123 -16.38 -27.74 6.04
N LYS A 124 -16.95 -28.95 6.11
CA LYS A 124 -18.37 -29.20 5.93
C LYS A 124 -19.03 -29.19 7.32
N TYR A 125 -19.94 -28.24 7.55
CA TYR A 125 -20.71 -28.17 8.79
C TYR A 125 -22.09 -28.79 8.58
N ASP A 126 -22.55 -29.56 9.57
CA ASP A 126 -23.81 -30.29 9.48
C ASP A 126 -25.05 -29.38 9.53
N GLU A 127 -24.88 -28.14 10.00
CA GLU A 127 -25.94 -27.13 10.13
C GLU A 127 -26.30 -26.41 8.82
N TYR A 128 -25.49 -26.55 7.76
CA TYR A 128 -25.71 -25.89 6.48
C TYR A 128 -26.07 -26.87 5.37
N GLU A 129 -27.02 -26.47 4.52
CA GLU A 129 -27.39 -27.22 3.33
C GLU A 129 -26.32 -27.09 2.25
N VAL A 130 -25.86 -28.22 1.70
CA VAL A 130 -24.91 -28.26 0.58
C VAL A 130 -25.64 -28.05 -0.77
N MET A 131 -26.92 -28.43 -0.84
CA MET A 131 -27.79 -28.14 -1.97
C MET A 131 -29.12 -27.59 -1.44
N PRO A 132 -29.58 -26.43 -1.94
CA PRO A 132 -30.80 -25.80 -1.45
C PRO A 132 -32.00 -26.72 -1.68
N GLY A 133 -32.76 -26.98 -0.61
CA GLY A 133 -34.02 -27.75 -0.67
C GLY A 133 -33.86 -29.26 -0.74
N LYS A 134 -32.66 -29.81 -0.50
CA LYS A 134 -32.46 -31.27 -0.36
C LYS A 134 -31.96 -31.63 1.05
N PRO A 135 -32.73 -32.40 1.84
CA PRO A 135 -32.25 -32.90 3.12
C PRO A 135 -31.09 -33.87 2.92
N ARG A 136 -30.09 -33.81 3.81
CA ARG A 136 -28.90 -34.66 3.74
C ARG A 136 -29.29 -36.11 4.05
N VAL A 137 -29.18 -37.00 3.07
CA VAL A 137 -29.46 -38.44 3.25
C VAL A 137 -28.37 -39.03 4.14
N ARG A 138 -28.72 -39.35 5.40
CA ARG A 138 -27.85 -40.14 6.28
C ARG A 138 -27.78 -41.55 5.70
N LYS A 139 -26.62 -41.94 5.15
CA LYS A 139 -26.37 -43.34 4.80
C LYS A 139 -26.14 -44.12 6.09
N SER A 140 -26.96 -45.14 6.31
CA SER A 140 -26.83 -46.14 7.39
C SER A 140 -25.61 -47.02 7.20
#